data_AF-A0A3N0Y6D8-F1
#
_entry.id   AF-A0A3N0Y6D8-F1
#
_cell.length_a   1.000
_cell.length_b   1.000
_cell.length_c   1.000
_cell.angle_alpha   90.00
_cell.angle_beta   90.00
_cell.angle_gamma   90.00
#
_symmetry.space_group_name_H-M   'P 1'
#
loop_
_entity.id
_entity.type
_entity.pdbx_description
1 polymer ?
#
loop_
_entity_poly.entity_id
_entity_poly.type
_entity_poly.pdbx_seq_one_letter_code
_entity_poly.pdbx_strand_id
1 'polypeptide(L)'
;MALAVIEKNTRKWHEIQRALTQGICGERERRSIENCERNLGRIEHLLSPDTNNELKSSLAQLKTLIDANFHAGEDRRFSVRRISSGRRGRPAIDVTREHIEFLLKQGHTISKTAEILGCSSSFLYKKSKLLGIPVRSMLSAIDDGELEQHVRQLQSQYPNSGNEGVLVTRSRVREMLTRVNPTAAARRWSQTVARRVYHVPYPNSLWHIDGNMRLIRWGFVIHGAIDGYSRLITYLNCSTDNRATTVLSQFLKATCLYALPSRVRSDHGGENILVALFMHLVQGLEHRGFITGQSVHNQRIERLWRDVFLHVLQHFYLMFYSLEDSEVLNPDDDVHRLSLHIVYLPEIQKRLEQFRQAWNLHPLRTENNRTPTQLWTEGMLKNIATDSTAVNNVFGENPYSDQNIDAILAQYGIQTLPTLDEEEFPAVNVEPPQLILTQQQQTSVHNAIQHLSDLKIKYQACCTAIISILQTQV
;
A
#
# COMPACT_ATOMS: atom_id res chain seq x y z
N MET A 1 -29.64 23.26 -18.01
CA MET A 1 -28.36 23.01 -18.71
C MET A 1 -27.22 23.86 -18.13
N ALA A 2 -27.36 25.18 -18.09
CA ALA A 2 -26.36 26.09 -17.51
C ALA A 2 -26.00 25.77 -16.03
N LEU A 3 -26.99 25.54 -15.16
CA LEU A 3 -26.76 25.21 -13.75
C LEU A 3 -25.88 23.95 -13.54
N ALA A 4 -26.12 22.89 -14.31
CA ALA A 4 -25.32 21.66 -14.22
C ALA A 4 -23.87 21.85 -14.72
N VAL A 5 -23.65 22.75 -15.68
CA VAL A 5 -22.32 23.12 -16.16
C VAL A 5 -21.58 23.98 -15.13
N ILE A 6 -22.29 24.92 -14.51
CA ILE A 6 -21.76 25.77 -13.43
C ILE A 6 -21.38 24.89 -12.22
N GLU A 7 -22.27 24.02 -11.75
CA GLU A 7 -21.99 23.14 -10.61
C GLU A 7 -20.77 22.23 -10.84
N LYS A 8 -20.63 21.70 -12.06
CA LYS A 8 -19.47 20.89 -12.47
C LYS A 8 -18.17 21.72 -12.50
N ASN A 9 -18.24 22.98 -12.90
CA ASN A 9 -17.10 23.89 -12.89
C ASN A 9 -16.76 24.34 -11.46
N THR A 10 -17.73 24.60 -10.59
CA THR A 10 -17.52 24.95 -9.18
C THR A 10 -16.72 23.87 -8.44
N ARG A 11 -17.05 22.59 -8.65
CA ARG A 11 -16.29 21.48 -8.07
C ARG A 11 -14.83 21.49 -8.53
N LYS A 12 -14.58 21.75 -9.82
CA LYS A 12 -13.21 21.86 -10.36
C LYS A 12 -12.48 23.09 -9.83
N TRP A 13 -13.17 24.21 -9.64
CA TRP A 13 -12.57 25.41 -9.05
C TRP A 13 -12.10 25.16 -7.61
N HIS A 14 -12.89 24.45 -6.79
CA HIS A 14 -12.45 24.03 -5.46
C HIS A 14 -11.24 23.08 -5.48
N GLU A 15 -11.17 22.16 -6.46
CA GLU A 15 -9.98 21.31 -6.64
C GLU A 15 -8.74 22.12 -7.00
N ILE A 16 -8.86 23.06 -7.93
CA ILE A 16 -7.77 23.95 -8.35
C ILE A 16 -7.34 24.86 -7.20
N GLN A 17 -8.28 25.44 -6.47
CA GLN A 17 -8.01 26.28 -5.30
C GLN A 17 -7.25 25.50 -4.23
N ARG A 18 -7.68 24.28 -3.88
CA ARG A 18 -6.94 23.42 -2.94
C ARG A 18 -5.52 23.13 -3.42
N ALA A 19 -5.33 22.87 -4.72
CA ALA A 19 -4.01 22.61 -5.28
C ALA A 19 -3.11 23.85 -5.23
N LEU A 20 -3.66 25.05 -5.46
CA LEU A 20 -2.95 26.33 -5.33
C LEU A 20 -2.55 26.61 -3.88
N THR A 21 -3.46 26.45 -2.92
CA THR A 21 -3.15 26.66 -1.49
C THR A 21 -2.09 25.69 -0.97
N GLN A 22 -1.98 24.50 -1.57
CA GLN A 22 -1.01 23.48 -1.20
C GLN A 22 0.30 23.54 -2.02
N GLY A 23 0.45 24.50 -2.94
CA GLY A 23 1.65 24.63 -3.76
C GLY A 23 1.89 23.48 -4.76
N ILE A 24 0.87 22.67 -5.05
CA ILE A 24 0.97 21.46 -5.89
C ILE A 24 0.31 21.63 -7.28
N CYS A 25 0.04 22.87 -7.69
CA CYS A 25 -0.61 23.17 -8.97
C CYS A 25 0.32 22.87 -10.16
N GLY A 26 -0.20 22.18 -11.19
CA GLY A 26 0.56 21.90 -12.40
C GLY A 26 -0.30 21.68 -13.64
N GLU A 27 0.20 20.86 -14.55
CA GLU A 27 -0.38 20.61 -15.89
C GLU A 27 -1.83 20.08 -15.85
N ARG A 28 -2.21 19.38 -14.78
CA ARG A 28 -3.57 18.88 -14.61
C ARG A 28 -4.56 20.00 -14.31
N GLU A 29 -4.18 20.92 -13.42
CA GLU A 29 -4.99 22.07 -13.02
C GLU A 29 -5.10 23.04 -14.19
N ARG A 30 -4.01 23.23 -14.95
CA ARG A 30 -4.02 23.95 -16.23
C ARG A 30 -5.05 23.37 -17.22
N ARG A 31 -5.02 22.06 -17.47
CA ARG A 31 -6.05 21.41 -18.31
C ARG A 31 -7.44 21.48 -17.72
N SER A 32 -7.57 21.55 -16.40
CA SER A 32 -8.86 21.68 -15.73
C SER A 32 -9.45 23.08 -15.94
N ILE A 33 -8.62 24.13 -15.89
CA ILE A 33 -8.99 25.50 -16.28
C ILE A 33 -9.42 25.54 -17.75
N GLU A 34 -8.63 24.98 -18.68
CA GLU A 34 -8.99 24.95 -20.11
C GLU A 34 -10.29 24.20 -20.39
N ASN A 35 -10.58 23.15 -19.61
CA ASN A 35 -11.86 22.47 -19.68
C ASN A 35 -12.99 23.33 -19.10
N CYS A 36 -12.75 24.11 -18.04
CA CYS A 36 -13.72 25.05 -17.49
C CYS A 36 -14.02 26.18 -18.49
N GLU A 37 -13.01 26.75 -19.15
CA GLU A 37 -13.15 27.74 -20.22
C GLU A 37 -13.99 27.19 -21.37
N ARG A 38 -13.67 25.98 -21.88
CA ARG A 38 -14.45 25.31 -22.92
C ARG A 38 -15.90 25.02 -22.49
N ASN A 39 -16.12 24.70 -21.23
CA ASN A 39 -17.46 24.47 -20.70
C ASN A 39 -18.27 25.77 -20.58
N LEU A 40 -17.64 26.87 -20.16
CA LEU A 40 -18.28 28.19 -20.09
C LEU A 40 -18.67 28.69 -21.48
N GLY A 41 -17.81 28.50 -22.49
CA GLY A 41 -18.13 28.85 -23.88
C GLY A 41 -19.39 28.14 -24.43
N ARG A 42 -19.72 26.95 -23.92
CA ARG A 42 -20.95 26.23 -24.33
C ARG A 42 -22.24 26.84 -23.79
N ILE A 43 -22.14 27.60 -22.70
CA ILE A 43 -23.28 28.25 -22.04
C ILE A 43 -23.22 29.78 -22.13
N GLU A 44 -22.33 30.32 -22.96
CA GLU A 44 -22.09 31.76 -23.10
C GLU A 44 -23.36 32.55 -23.43
N HIS A 45 -24.21 32.00 -24.31
CA HIS A 45 -25.52 32.56 -24.67
C HIS A 45 -26.57 32.51 -23.56
N LEU A 46 -26.30 31.78 -22.46
CA LEU A 46 -27.20 31.64 -21.30
C LEU A 46 -26.74 32.45 -20.10
N LEU A 47 -25.59 33.13 -20.19
CA LEU A 47 -25.03 33.97 -19.13
C LEU A 47 -25.21 35.45 -19.49
N SER A 48 -25.31 36.31 -18.47
CA SER A 48 -25.21 37.75 -18.71
C SER A 48 -23.79 38.09 -19.22
N PRO A 49 -23.64 39.12 -20.08
CA PRO A 49 -22.34 39.53 -20.60
C PRO A 49 -21.33 39.81 -19.47
N ASP A 50 -21.78 40.48 -18.42
CA ASP A 50 -20.93 40.87 -17.28
C ASP A 50 -20.42 39.64 -16.51
N THR A 51 -21.30 38.69 -16.17
CA THR A 51 -20.92 37.47 -15.46
C THR A 51 -20.00 36.58 -16.29
N ASN A 52 -20.23 36.49 -17.61
CA ASN A 52 -19.35 35.71 -18.50
C ASN A 52 -17.95 36.33 -18.59
N ASN A 53 -17.87 37.67 -18.70
CA ASN A 53 -16.59 38.38 -18.75
C ASN A 53 -15.81 38.26 -17.44
N GLU A 54 -16.50 38.37 -16.30
CA GLU A 54 -15.88 38.21 -14.98
C GLU A 54 -15.32 36.80 -14.79
N LEU A 55 -16.10 35.76 -15.10
CA LEU A 55 -15.65 34.36 -15.01
C LEU A 55 -14.47 34.06 -15.93
N LYS A 56 -14.48 34.57 -17.18
CA LYS A 56 -13.36 34.40 -18.12
C LYS A 56 -12.11 35.13 -17.62
N SER A 57 -12.26 36.35 -17.10
CA SER A 57 -11.15 37.13 -16.53
C SER A 57 -10.51 36.43 -15.33
N SER A 58 -11.33 35.93 -14.39
CA SER A 58 -10.83 35.19 -13.23
C SER A 58 -10.11 33.90 -13.62
N LEU A 59 -10.59 33.16 -14.63
CA LEU A 59 -9.91 31.96 -15.13
C LEU A 59 -8.57 32.29 -15.81
N ALA A 60 -8.51 33.38 -16.58
CA ALA A 60 -7.28 33.85 -17.19
C ALA A 60 -6.25 34.25 -16.12
N GLN A 61 -6.66 34.96 -15.06
CA GLN A 61 -5.79 35.29 -13.93
C GLN A 61 -5.29 34.03 -13.22
N LEU A 62 -6.17 33.06 -12.98
CA LEU A 62 -5.83 31.77 -12.36
C LEU A 62 -4.81 31.01 -13.21
N LYS A 63 -4.96 31.03 -14.53
CA LYS A 63 -4.04 30.42 -15.49
C LYS A 63 -2.66 31.06 -15.42
N THR A 64 -2.59 32.39 -15.39
CA THR A 64 -1.33 33.13 -15.24
C THR A 64 -0.63 32.82 -13.92
N LEU A 65 -1.38 32.68 -12.81
CA LEU A 65 -0.81 32.27 -11.52
C LEU A 65 -0.25 30.84 -11.54
N ILE A 66 -0.92 29.92 -12.24
CA ILE A 66 -0.41 28.55 -12.42
C ILE A 66 0.83 28.54 -13.32
N ASP A 67 0.81 29.29 -14.43
CA ASP A 67 1.93 29.35 -15.37
C ASP A 67 3.16 30.03 -14.73
N ALA A 68 2.97 31.04 -13.86
CA ALA A 68 4.04 31.64 -13.06
C ALA A 68 4.66 30.64 -12.06
N ASN A 69 3.83 29.83 -11.40
CA ASN A 69 4.31 28.73 -10.55
C ASN A 69 5.01 27.61 -11.36
N PHE A 70 4.58 27.39 -12.60
CA PHE A 70 5.16 26.40 -13.50
C PHE A 70 6.56 26.83 -14.00
N HIS A 71 6.75 28.11 -14.31
CA HIS A 71 8.04 28.64 -14.78
C HIS A 71 9.11 28.82 -13.68
N ALA A 72 8.74 28.78 -12.40
CA ALA A 72 9.70 28.71 -11.29
C ALA A 72 10.26 27.29 -11.04
N GLY A 73 9.72 26.27 -11.71
CA GLY A 73 10.24 24.91 -11.68
C GLY A 73 11.18 24.64 -12.85
N GLU A 74 12.47 24.95 -12.73
CA GLU A 74 13.51 24.21 -13.48
C GLU A 74 13.23 22.71 -13.32
N ASP A 75 13.49 21.88 -14.33
CA ASP A 75 13.15 20.44 -14.40
C ASP A 75 13.56 19.66 -13.12
N ARG A 76 12.72 19.71 -12.06
CA ARG A 76 13.02 19.28 -10.68
C ARG A 76 12.95 17.76 -10.50
N ARG A 77 13.08 17.01 -11.59
CA ARG A 77 13.08 15.54 -11.56
C ARG A 77 14.43 15.07 -11.06
N PHE A 78 14.44 13.96 -10.32
CA PHE A 78 15.68 13.28 -10.02
C PHE A 78 16.50 13.08 -11.30
N SER A 79 17.75 13.54 -11.28
CA SER A 79 18.73 13.23 -12.31
C SER A 79 20.05 12.94 -11.64
N VAL A 80 20.77 11.97 -12.19
CA VAL A 80 22.03 11.54 -11.60
C VAL A 80 23.06 12.65 -11.71
N ARG A 81 23.87 12.83 -10.65
CA ARG A 81 24.91 13.85 -10.57
C ARG A 81 25.82 13.81 -11.80
N ARG A 82 26.18 15.01 -12.28
CA ARG A 82 27.18 15.18 -13.32
C ARG A 82 28.51 15.59 -12.68
N ILE A 83 29.57 14.86 -13.00
CA ILE A 83 30.93 15.12 -12.53
C ILE A 83 31.63 15.99 -13.59
N SER A 84 31.98 17.21 -13.19
CA SER A 84 32.84 18.09 -13.99
C SER A 84 34.30 17.79 -13.66
N SER A 85 35.10 17.44 -14.66
CA SER A 85 36.54 17.19 -14.51
C SER A 85 37.38 18.47 -14.57
N GLY A 86 36.75 19.64 -14.73
CA GLY A 86 37.42 20.92 -14.94
C GLY A 86 38.12 21.06 -16.30
N ARG A 87 38.07 20.04 -17.15
CA ARG A 87 38.65 20.03 -18.51
C ARG A 87 37.57 20.33 -19.57
N ARG A 88 37.99 20.79 -20.76
CA ARG A 88 37.08 20.95 -21.91
C ARG A 88 36.42 19.61 -22.27
N GLY A 89 35.09 19.57 -22.25
CA GLY A 89 34.30 18.38 -22.60
C GLY A 89 32.94 18.35 -21.92
N ARG A 90 32.09 17.40 -22.33
CA ARG A 90 30.78 17.17 -21.69
C ARG A 90 31.00 16.52 -20.31
N PRO A 91 30.36 17.03 -19.23
CA PRO A 91 30.44 16.42 -17.90
C PRO A 91 30.04 14.94 -17.90
N ALA A 92 30.77 14.12 -17.13
CA ALA A 92 30.48 12.70 -17.00
C ALA A 92 29.23 12.49 -16.13
N ILE A 93 28.40 11.50 -16.46
CA ILE A 93 27.20 11.16 -15.69
C ILE A 93 27.55 10.04 -14.70
N ASP A 94 27.28 10.25 -13.42
CA ASP A 94 27.69 9.37 -12.32
C ASP A 94 26.69 8.23 -12.04
N VAL A 95 26.45 7.38 -13.05
CA VAL A 95 25.57 6.21 -12.86
C VAL A 95 26.38 5.06 -12.27
N THR A 96 26.02 4.66 -11.04
CA THR A 96 26.59 3.49 -10.35
C THR A 96 25.88 2.18 -10.75
N ARG A 97 26.46 1.04 -10.34
CA ARG A 97 25.85 -0.28 -10.56
C ARG A 97 24.55 -0.42 -9.77
N GLU A 98 24.53 0.08 -8.54
CA GLU A 98 23.41 0.00 -7.61
C GLU A 98 22.18 0.72 -8.15
N HIS A 99 22.35 1.91 -8.75
CA HIS A 99 21.26 2.64 -9.39
C HIS A 99 20.57 1.82 -10.49
N ILE A 100 21.36 1.13 -11.31
CA ILE A 100 20.83 0.32 -12.42
C ILE A 100 20.17 -0.93 -11.87
N GLU A 101 20.84 -1.66 -10.98
CA GLU A 101 20.32 -2.91 -10.42
C GLU A 101 19.03 -2.69 -9.62
N PHE A 102 18.95 -1.62 -8.82
CA PHE A 102 17.75 -1.30 -8.05
C PHE A 102 16.53 -1.14 -8.96
N LEU A 103 16.63 -0.30 -10.00
CA LEU A 103 15.51 -0.04 -10.91
C LEU A 103 15.17 -1.27 -11.77
N LEU A 104 16.16 -2.05 -12.20
CA LEU A 104 15.92 -3.29 -12.94
C LEU A 104 15.27 -4.37 -12.08
N LYS A 105 15.67 -4.53 -10.81
CA LYS A 105 15.05 -5.47 -9.86
C LYS A 105 13.57 -5.15 -9.61
N GLN A 106 13.18 -3.88 -9.73
CA GLN A 106 11.77 -3.46 -9.67
C GLN A 106 11.00 -3.66 -11.00
N GLY A 107 11.64 -4.24 -12.03
CA GLY A 107 11.03 -4.54 -13.32
C GLY A 107 10.94 -3.35 -14.27
N HIS A 108 11.68 -2.25 -14.04
CA HIS A 108 11.74 -1.14 -15.00
C HIS A 108 12.52 -1.55 -16.26
N THR A 109 12.09 -1.07 -17.43
CA THR A 109 12.85 -1.26 -18.68
C THR A 109 14.03 -0.29 -18.72
N ILE A 110 15.07 -0.60 -19.50
CA ILE A 110 16.22 0.32 -19.68
C ILE A 110 15.82 1.70 -20.18
N SER A 111 14.81 1.77 -21.05
CA SER A 111 14.30 3.05 -21.51
C SER A 111 13.74 3.85 -20.34
N LYS A 112 12.96 3.20 -19.48
CA LYS A 112 12.39 3.84 -18.29
C LYS A 112 13.44 4.18 -17.24
N THR A 113 14.38 3.27 -16.97
CA THR A 113 15.53 3.51 -16.09
C THR A 113 16.34 4.71 -16.58
N ALA A 114 16.59 4.83 -17.88
CA ALA A 114 17.33 5.98 -18.43
C ALA A 114 16.57 7.30 -18.25
N GLU A 115 15.25 7.29 -18.45
CA GLU A 115 14.36 8.43 -18.17
C GLU A 115 14.45 8.84 -16.68
N ILE A 116 14.33 7.89 -15.76
CA ILE A 116 14.41 8.13 -14.30
C ILE A 116 15.78 8.70 -13.90
N LEU A 117 16.86 8.21 -14.49
CA LEU A 117 18.23 8.66 -14.17
C LEU A 117 18.62 9.96 -14.90
N GLY A 118 17.76 10.51 -15.77
CA GLY A 118 18.04 11.72 -16.54
C GLY A 118 19.15 11.54 -17.60
N CYS A 119 19.27 10.35 -18.19
CA CYS A 119 20.30 10.03 -19.19
C CYS A 119 19.72 9.35 -20.45
N SER A 120 20.53 9.23 -21.51
CA SER A 120 20.07 8.54 -22.74
C SER A 120 20.09 7.02 -22.57
N SER A 121 19.12 6.32 -23.16
CA SER A 121 19.08 4.84 -23.13
C SER A 121 20.36 4.22 -23.73
N SER A 122 20.92 4.82 -24.78
CA SER A 122 22.19 4.38 -25.39
C SER A 122 23.37 4.48 -24.42
N PHE A 123 23.44 5.55 -23.62
CA PHE A 123 24.44 5.66 -22.56
C PHE A 123 24.26 4.57 -21.52
N LEU A 124 23.02 4.33 -21.07
CA LEU A 124 22.73 3.33 -20.05
C LEU A 124 23.03 1.90 -20.52
N TYR A 125 22.79 1.57 -21.79
CA TYR A 125 23.19 0.30 -22.39
C TYR A 125 24.72 0.12 -22.42
N LYS A 126 25.48 1.17 -22.75
CA LYS A 126 26.95 1.11 -22.73
C LYS A 126 27.47 0.97 -21.30
N LYS A 127 26.93 1.76 -20.36
CA LYS A 127 27.32 1.76 -18.95
C LYS A 127 27.00 0.44 -18.27
N SER A 128 25.82 -0.13 -18.50
CA SER A 128 25.45 -1.47 -17.98
C SER A 128 26.38 -2.57 -18.50
N LYS A 129 26.73 -2.57 -19.79
CA LYS A 129 27.72 -3.51 -20.34
C LYS A 129 29.10 -3.36 -19.69
N LEU A 130 29.57 -2.14 -19.49
CA LEU A 130 30.84 -1.86 -18.81
C LEU A 130 30.83 -2.33 -17.35
N LEU A 131 29.69 -2.18 -16.67
CA LEU A 131 29.48 -2.63 -15.30
C LEU A 131 29.11 -4.13 -15.21
N GLY A 132 29.14 -4.87 -16.32
CA GLY A 132 28.82 -6.30 -16.33
C GLY A 132 27.38 -6.66 -15.98
N ILE A 133 26.43 -5.73 -16.16
CA ILE A 133 25.01 -5.94 -15.85
C ILE A 133 24.33 -6.54 -17.09
N PRO A 134 23.81 -7.77 -17.04
CA PRO A 134 23.35 -8.48 -18.22
C PRO A 134 21.88 -8.14 -18.51
N VAL A 135 21.65 -6.92 -18.97
CA VAL A 135 20.34 -6.30 -19.25
C VAL A 135 19.41 -7.14 -20.13
N ARG A 136 19.95 -7.86 -21.12
CA ARG A 136 19.16 -8.70 -22.05
C ARG A 136 18.85 -10.08 -21.49
N SER A 137 19.52 -10.51 -20.43
CA SER A 137 19.35 -11.84 -19.81
C SER A 137 18.33 -11.88 -18.68
N MET A 138 17.77 -10.72 -18.28
CA MET A 138 16.81 -10.64 -17.16
C MET A 138 15.38 -11.02 -17.54
N LEU A 139 15.08 -11.24 -18.82
CA LEU A 139 13.92 -12.02 -19.19
C LEU A 139 14.28 -13.48 -18.91
N SER A 140 13.63 -14.05 -17.91
CA SER A 140 13.87 -15.45 -17.54
C SER A 140 13.66 -16.32 -18.78
N ALA A 141 14.66 -17.14 -19.12
CA ALA A 141 14.58 -18.13 -20.19
C ALA A 141 13.81 -19.37 -19.72
N ILE A 142 12.70 -19.16 -18.98
CA ILE A 142 11.84 -20.23 -18.50
C ILE A 142 11.04 -20.75 -19.67
N ASP A 143 11.05 -22.07 -19.86
CA ASP A 143 10.26 -22.75 -20.89
C ASP A 143 8.77 -22.81 -20.51
N ASP A 144 7.90 -23.24 -21.43
CA ASP A 144 6.47 -23.26 -21.16
C ASP A 144 6.05 -24.34 -20.12
N GLY A 145 6.82 -25.42 -19.96
CA GLY A 145 6.58 -26.47 -18.98
C GLY A 145 6.92 -26.05 -17.55
N GLU A 146 8.07 -25.41 -17.36
CA GLU A 146 8.45 -24.80 -16.08
C GLU A 146 7.45 -23.69 -15.69
N LEU A 147 7.05 -22.84 -16.64
CA LEU A 147 6.03 -21.81 -16.42
C LEU A 147 4.68 -22.40 -16.00
N GLU A 148 4.28 -23.52 -16.60
CA GLU A 148 3.05 -24.21 -16.23
C GLU A 148 3.11 -24.74 -14.79
N GLN A 149 4.24 -25.33 -14.38
CA GLN A 149 4.44 -25.82 -13.01
C GLN A 149 4.34 -24.67 -11.99
N HIS A 150 5.00 -23.55 -12.27
CA HIS A 150 4.91 -22.30 -11.52
C HIS A 150 3.45 -21.81 -11.40
N VAL A 151 2.72 -21.73 -12.51
CA VAL A 151 1.31 -21.32 -12.52
C VAL A 151 0.41 -22.30 -11.76
N ARG A 152 0.65 -23.61 -11.85
CA ARG A 152 -0.13 -24.63 -11.13
C ARG A 152 0.11 -24.57 -9.62
N GLN A 153 1.36 -24.41 -9.21
CA GLN A 153 1.73 -24.25 -7.80
C GLN A 153 1.15 -22.95 -7.22
N LEU A 154 1.20 -21.86 -8.00
CA LEU A 154 0.53 -20.62 -7.63
C LEU A 154 -0.98 -20.80 -7.53
N GLN A 155 -1.62 -21.50 -8.46
CA GLN A 155 -3.07 -21.74 -8.39
C GLN A 155 -3.49 -22.66 -7.24
N SER A 156 -2.68 -23.65 -6.87
CA SER A 156 -2.98 -24.51 -5.71
C SER A 156 -2.89 -23.74 -4.40
N GLN A 157 -1.99 -22.77 -4.31
CA GLN A 157 -1.83 -21.91 -3.13
C GLN A 157 -2.81 -20.72 -3.15
N TYR A 158 -3.10 -20.19 -4.34
CA TYR A 158 -3.91 -19.00 -4.60
C TYR A 158 -4.77 -19.21 -5.86
N PRO A 159 -5.98 -19.78 -5.71
CA PRO A 159 -6.83 -20.13 -6.87
C PRO A 159 -7.17 -18.95 -7.79
N ASN A 160 -7.09 -17.72 -7.26
CA ASN A 160 -7.59 -16.52 -7.92
C ASN A 160 -6.52 -15.42 -8.15
N SER A 161 -5.30 -15.54 -7.61
CA SER A 161 -4.21 -14.54 -7.68
C SER A 161 -2.84 -15.20 -7.61
N GLY A 162 -1.74 -14.48 -7.75
CA GLY A 162 -0.40 -15.05 -7.57
C GLY A 162 0.66 -14.26 -8.31
N ASN A 163 1.89 -14.29 -7.79
CA ASN A 163 3.06 -13.74 -8.43
C ASN A 163 4.26 -14.55 -7.97
N GLU A 164 5.19 -14.79 -8.88
CA GLU A 164 6.51 -15.31 -8.58
C GLU A 164 7.52 -14.35 -9.19
N GLY A 165 8.71 -14.24 -8.62
CA GLY A 165 9.77 -13.31 -9.04
C GLY A 165 10.37 -13.58 -10.43
N VAL A 166 9.58 -14.17 -11.33
CA VAL A 166 9.92 -14.58 -12.68
C VAL A 166 9.42 -13.53 -13.68
N LEU A 167 10.35 -13.02 -14.50
CA LEU A 167 10.04 -12.12 -15.62
C LEU A 167 9.64 -12.90 -16.87
N VAL A 168 8.33 -12.98 -17.15
CA VAL A 168 7.74 -13.60 -18.34
C VAL A 168 6.84 -12.63 -19.11
N THR A 169 6.71 -12.80 -20.42
CA THR A 169 5.81 -11.99 -21.24
C THR A 169 4.34 -12.22 -20.89
N ARG A 170 3.55 -11.14 -20.95
CA ARG A 170 2.11 -11.18 -20.62
C ARG A 170 1.31 -12.13 -21.50
N SER A 171 1.70 -12.30 -22.77
CA SER A 171 1.04 -13.23 -23.69
C SER A 171 1.13 -14.66 -23.16
N ARG A 172 2.34 -15.08 -22.80
CA ARG A 172 2.62 -16.43 -22.26
C ARG A 172 1.88 -16.67 -20.96
N VAL A 173 1.91 -15.73 -20.01
CA VAL A 173 1.18 -15.88 -18.74
C VAL A 173 -0.34 -15.99 -18.96
N ARG A 174 -0.91 -15.20 -19.88
CA ARG A 174 -2.35 -15.25 -20.19
C ARG A 174 -2.75 -16.56 -20.88
N GLU A 175 -1.94 -17.02 -21.83
CA GLU A 175 -2.14 -18.31 -22.48
C GLU A 175 -2.06 -19.43 -21.45
N MET A 176 -1.06 -19.44 -20.58
CA MET A 176 -0.93 -20.45 -19.53
C MET A 176 -2.09 -20.38 -18.53
N LEU A 177 -2.49 -19.21 -18.04
CA LEU A 177 -3.65 -19.08 -17.15
C LEU A 177 -4.95 -19.58 -17.80
N THR A 178 -5.10 -19.39 -19.11
CA THR A 178 -6.26 -19.88 -19.86
C THR A 178 -6.19 -21.39 -20.08
N ARG A 179 -5.00 -21.95 -20.31
CA ARG A 179 -4.78 -23.40 -20.43
C ARG A 179 -4.99 -24.13 -19.10
N VAL A 180 -4.48 -23.56 -17.99
CA VAL A 180 -4.55 -24.17 -16.66
C VAL A 180 -5.93 -24.02 -16.03
N ASN A 181 -6.59 -22.86 -16.17
CA ASN A 181 -7.92 -22.62 -15.59
C ASN A 181 -8.78 -21.67 -16.44
N PRO A 182 -9.41 -22.19 -17.52
CA PRO A 182 -10.19 -21.39 -18.46
C PRO A 182 -11.43 -20.76 -17.80
N THR A 183 -12.06 -21.46 -16.86
CA THR A 183 -13.27 -20.99 -16.16
C THR A 183 -12.99 -19.77 -15.28
N ALA A 184 -11.89 -19.77 -14.52
CA ALA A 184 -11.48 -18.63 -13.71
C ALA A 184 -11.05 -17.44 -14.59
N ALA A 185 -10.41 -17.70 -15.74
CA ALA A 185 -10.07 -16.66 -16.71
C ALA A 185 -11.32 -15.95 -17.27
N ALA A 186 -12.35 -16.72 -17.63
CA ALA A 186 -13.61 -16.18 -18.15
C ALA A 186 -14.39 -15.32 -17.13
N ARG A 187 -14.47 -15.76 -15.86
CA ARG A 187 -15.12 -14.99 -14.79
C ARG A 187 -14.48 -13.61 -14.54
N ARG A 188 -13.16 -13.47 -14.77
CA ARG A 188 -12.45 -12.18 -14.62
C ARG A 188 -12.78 -11.16 -15.71
N TRP A 189 -13.26 -11.62 -16.88
CA TRP A 189 -13.59 -10.75 -18.00
C TRP A 189 -14.99 -10.14 -17.89
N SER A 190 -15.92 -10.79 -17.18
CA SER A 190 -17.34 -10.39 -17.15
C SER A 190 -17.68 -9.24 -16.19
N GLN A 191 -16.76 -8.80 -15.34
CA GLN A 191 -17.03 -7.77 -14.32
C GLN A 191 -16.33 -6.44 -14.67
N THR A 192 -17.06 -5.53 -15.33
CA THR A 192 -16.59 -4.15 -15.54
C THR A 192 -17.37 -3.20 -14.64
N VAL A 193 -16.75 -2.76 -13.54
CA VAL A 193 -17.29 -1.72 -12.66
C VAL A 193 -16.84 -0.35 -13.13
N ALA A 194 -17.77 0.60 -13.23
CA ALA A 194 -17.48 2.01 -13.47
C ALA A 194 -16.76 2.62 -12.24
N ARG A 195 -15.56 3.18 -12.45
CA ARG A 195 -14.68 3.62 -11.35
C ARG A 195 -14.72 5.14 -11.18
N ARG A 196 -14.87 5.60 -9.93
CA ARG A 196 -14.72 7.03 -9.56
C ARG A 196 -13.24 7.42 -9.58
N VAL A 197 -12.95 8.69 -9.87
CA VAL A 197 -11.58 9.23 -9.88
C VAL A 197 -11.13 9.46 -8.44
N TYR A 198 -10.19 8.64 -7.98
CA TYR A 198 -9.49 8.84 -6.70
C TYR A 198 -8.16 9.56 -6.96
N HIS A 199 -7.84 10.58 -6.18
CA HIS A 199 -6.58 11.31 -6.29
C HIS A 199 -5.98 11.69 -4.93
N VAL A 200 -4.67 11.52 -4.85
CA VAL A 200 -3.75 12.09 -3.85
C VAL A 200 -2.49 12.51 -4.60
N PRO A 201 -1.71 13.48 -4.11
CA PRO A 201 -0.73 14.17 -4.94
C PRO A 201 0.49 13.31 -5.30
N TYR A 202 1.06 12.55 -4.36
CA TYR A 202 2.22 11.68 -4.59
C TYR A 202 2.22 10.48 -3.61
N PRO A 203 3.14 9.51 -3.77
CA PRO A 203 3.25 8.43 -2.82
C PRO A 203 3.57 8.95 -1.41
N ASN A 204 3.14 8.21 -0.39
CA ASN A 204 3.27 8.55 1.02
C ASN A 204 2.45 9.75 1.50
N SER A 205 1.73 10.45 0.61
CA SER A 205 0.87 11.57 1.02
C SER A 205 -0.28 11.14 1.93
N LEU A 206 -0.85 9.96 1.69
CA LEU A 206 -1.97 9.44 2.48
C LEU A 206 -1.97 7.91 2.50
N TRP A 207 -1.81 7.32 3.67
CA TRP A 207 -2.06 5.90 3.89
C TRP A 207 -3.50 5.69 4.38
N HIS A 208 -4.13 4.63 3.90
CA HIS A 208 -5.44 4.16 4.34
C HIS A 208 -5.20 2.94 5.22
N ILE A 209 -5.57 3.02 6.50
CA ILE A 209 -5.44 1.93 7.49
C ILE A 209 -6.81 1.47 7.95
N ASP A 210 -6.92 0.18 8.28
CA ASP A 210 -8.15 -0.46 8.69
C ASP A 210 -7.87 -1.87 9.25
N GLY A 211 -8.82 -2.40 10.04
CA GLY A 211 -8.84 -3.76 10.56
C GLY A 211 -9.97 -4.59 9.96
N ASN A 212 -9.63 -5.68 9.28
CA ASN A 212 -10.60 -6.61 8.72
C ASN A 212 -10.98 -7.70 9.74
N MET A 213 -12.26 -7.73 10.10
CA MET A 213 -12.83 -8.61 11.12
C MET A 213 -13.51 -9.87 10.56
N ARG A 214 -13.24 -10.26 9.29
CA ARG A 214 -13.92 -11.42 8.66
C ARG A 214 -13.68 -12.75 9.37
N LEU A 215 -12.60 -12.87 10.14
CA LEU A 215 -12.24 -14.06 10.91
C LEU A 215 -12.37 -13.86 12.44
N ILE A 216 -13.08 -12.80 12.87
CA ILE A 216 -13.14 -12.43 14.29
C ILE A 216 -13.79 -13.49 15.18
N ARG A 217 -14.72 -14.30 14.64
CA ARG A 217 -15.34 -15.45 15.32
C ARG A 217 -14.31 -16.45 15.87
N TRP A 218 -13.17 -16.57 15.19
CA TRP A 218 -12.07 -17.46 15.57
C TRP A 218 -10.92 -16.71 16.24
N GLY A 219 -11.12 -15.45 16.60
CA GLY A 219 -10.14 -14.60 17.25
C GLY A 219 -9.03 -14.12 16.33
N PHE A 220 -9.26 -13.99 15.01
CA PHE A 220 -8.28 -13.42 14.08
C PHE A 220 -8.75 -12.07 13.52
N VAL A 221 -7.86 -11.07 13.56
CA VAL A 221 -8.06 -9.75 12.96
C VAL A 221 -6.91 -9.44 12.01
N ILE A 222 -7.24 -8.99 10.80
CA ILE A 222 -6.25 -8.68 9.77
C ILE A 222 -6.11 -7.17 9.68
N HIS A 223 -4.96 -6.67 10.09
CA HIS A 223 -4.60 -5.26 10.08
C HIS A 223 -3.90 -4.93 8.77
N GLY A 224 -4.31 -3.86 8.10
CA GLY A 224 -3.75 -3.49 6.81
C GLY A 224 -3.50 -2.00 6.65
N ALA A 225 -2.55 -1.68 5.78
CA ALA A 225 -2.35 -0.32 5.30
C ALA A 225 -1.98 -0.30 3.82
N ILE A 226 -2.55 0.67 3.10
CA ILE A 226 -2.32 0.86 1.67
C ILE A 226 -2.08 2.34 1.34
N ASP A 227 -1.05 2.61 0.55
CA ASP A 227 -0.76 3.94 0.04
C ASP A 227 -1.80 4.37 -0.99
N GLY A 228 -2.35 5.57 -0.81
CA GLY A 228 -3.45 6.07 -1.63
C GLY A 228 -3.07 6.32 -3.10
N TYR A 229 -1.81 6.67 -3.35
CA TYR A 229 -1.31 7.02 -4.68
C TYR A 229 -0.99 5.76 -5.48
N SER A 230 -0.02 5.00 -4.99
CA SER A 230 0.61 3.86 -5.66
C SER A 230 -0.21 2.57 -5.53
N ARG A 231 -1.11 2.50 -4.54
CA ARG A 231 -1.79 1.26 -4.09
C ARG A 231 -0.81 0.22 -3.54
N LEU A 232 0.38 0.65 -3.11
CA LEU A 232 1.34 -0.21 -2.44
C LEU A 232 0.80 -0.56 -1.06
N ILE A 233 0.75 -1.85 -0.74
CA ILE A 233 0.40 -2.34 0.59
C ILE A 233 1.65 -2.25 1.46
N THR A 234 1.59 -1.37 2.46
CA THR A 234 2.74 -1.08 3.34
C THR A 234 2.86 -2.14 4.43
N TYR A 235 1.74 -2.59 5.00
CA TYR A 235 1.66 -3.79 5.83
C TYR A 235 0.31 -4.51 5.66
N LEU A 236 0.33 -5.81 5.96
CA LEU A 236 -0.85 -6.68 5.97
C LEU A 236 -0.59 -7.85 6.92
N ASN A 237 -1.06 -7.74 8.16
CA ASN A 237 -0.71 -8.68 9.22
C ASN A 237 -1.94 -9.29 9.88
N CYS A 238 -1.86 -10.56 10.24
CA CYS A 238 -2.84 -11.23 11.07
C CYS A 238 -2.43 -11.10 12.54
N SER A 239 -3.40 -10.87 13.42
CA SER A 239 -3.20 -10.81 14.87
C SER A 239 -4.37 -11.48 15.58
N THR A 240 -4.14 -11.88 16.83
CA THR A 240 -5.17 -12.46 17.70
C THR A 240 -5.86 -11.42 18.58
N ASP A 241 -5.55 -10.14 18.35
CA ASP A 241 -6.13 -8.99 19.04
C ASP A 241 -6.25 -7.80 18.10
N ASN A 242 -7.06 -6.82 18.49
CA ASN A 242 -7.23 -5.55 17.79
C ASN A 242 -6.83 -4.34 18.65
N ARG A 243 -5.90 -4.54 19.60
CA ARG A 243 -5.47 -3.46 20.50
C ARG A 243 -4.79 -2.35 19.73
N ALA A 244 -4.97 -1.12 20.22
CA ALA A 244 -4.33 0.04 19.61
C ALA A 244 -2.79 -0.05 19.61
N THR A 245 -2.21 -0.73 20.61
CA THR A 245 -0.76 -0.96 20.72
C THR A 245 -0.25 -1.87 19.60
N THR A 246 -1.02 -2.93 19.27
CA THR A 246 -0.75 -3.83 18.16
C THR A 246 -0.80 -3.08 16.82
N VAL A 247 -1.84 -2.28 16.59
CA VAL A 247 -1.98 -1.47 15.37
C VAL A 247 -0.82 -0.47 15.24
N LEU A 248 -0.48 0.24 16.32
CA LEU A 248 0.65 1.17 16.33
C LEU A 248 1.98 0.46 16.02
N SER A 249 2.26 -0.69 16.64
CA SER A 249 3.48 -1.46 16.41
C SER A 249 3.63 -1.85 14.93
N GLN A 250 2.55 -2.30 14.30
CA GLN A 250 2.55 -2.68 12.89
C GLN A 250 2.73 -1.46 11.98
N PHE A 251 2.06 -0.35 12.30
CA PHE A 251 2.24 0.91 11.60
C PHE A 251 3.71 1.37 11.65
N LEU A 252 4.33 1.42 12.83
CA LEU A 252 5.72 1.84 12.99
C LEU A 252 6.71 0.92 12.26
N LYS A 253 6.50 -0.40 12.28
CA LYS A 253 7.32 -1.34 11.49
C LYS A 253 7.26 -1.02 10.00
N ALA A 254 6.08 -0.67 9.48
CA ALA A 254 5.91 -0.33 8.08
C ALA A 254 6.54 1.02 7.73
N THR A 255 6.49 2.00 8.62
CA THR A 255 7.13 3.29 8.40
C THR A 255 8.65 3.22 8.47
N CYS A 256 9.24 2.24 9.14
CA CYS A 256 10.68 1.97 9.00
C CYS A 256 11.06 1.54 7.57
N LEU A 257 10.13 0.96 6.81
CA LEU A 257 10.36 0.49 5.43
C LEU A 257 9.99 1.53 4.37
N TYR A 258 8.93 2.29 4.62
CA TYR A 258 8.32 3.20 3.63
C TYR A 258 8.31 4.67 4.07
N ALA A 259 9.00 4.99 5.17
CA ALA A 259 8.94 6.26 5.88
C ALA A 259 7.56 6.59 6.46
N LEU A 260 7.52 7.63 7.31
CA LEU A 260 6.29 8.15 7.89
C LEU A 260 5.43 8.82 6.81
N PRO A 261 4.15 8.46 6.62
CA PRO A 261 3.28 9.17 5.69
C PRO A 261 3.00 10.61 6.13
N SER A 262 2.67 11.48 5.18
CA SER A 262 2.23 12.84 5.51
C SER A 262 0.88 12.83 6.22
N ARG A 263 -0.01 11.90 5.87
CA ARG A 263 -1.30 11.71 6.53
C ARG A 263 -1.69 10.25 6.59
N VAL A 264 -2.51 9.91 7.57
CA VAL A 264 -3.17 8.62 7.71
C VAL A 264 -4.68 8.84 7.71
N ARG A 265 -5.43 7.95 7.06
CA ARG A 265 -6.89 7.89 7.16
C ARG A 265 -7.30 6.54 7.74
N SER A 266 -8.22 6.59 8.70
CA SER A 266 -8.97 5.43 9.18
C SER A 266 -10.46 5.74 9.23
N ASP A 267 -11.24 4.70 9.44
CA ASP A 267 -12.60 4.82 9.94
C ASP A 267 -12.64 5.19 11.43
N HIS A 268 -13.85 5.39 11.95
CA HIS A 268 -14.06 5.66 13.37
C HIS A 268 -13.90 4.36 14.16
N GLY A 269 -12.79 4.22 14.88
CA GLY A 269 -12.55 3.08 15.76
C GLY A 269 -11.45 3.37 16.78
N GLY A 270 -11.58 2.75 17.96
CA GLY A 270 -10.63 2.92 19.07
C GLY A 270 -9.27 2.26 18.79
N GLU A 271 -9.24 1.23 17.94
CA GLU A 271 -8.03 0.50 17.57
C GLU A 271 -6.98 1.38 16.86
N ASN A 272 -7.39 2.47 16.22
CA ASN A 272 -6.49 3.37 15.50
C ASN A 272 -6.03 4.59 16.34
N ILE A 273 -6.50 4.71 17.60
CA ILE A 273 -6.28 5.92 18.42
C ILE A 273 -4.80 6.21 18.68
N LEU A 274 -3.99 5.18 18.89
CA LEU A 274 -2.57 5.33 19.15
C LEU A 274 -1.79 5.76 17.90
N VAL A 275 -2.23 5.35 16.71
CA VAL A 275 -1.69 5.88 15.45
C VAL A 275 -2.05 7.35 15.29
N ALA A 276 -3.29 7.74 15.61
CA ALA A 276 -3.71 9.13 15.57
C ALA A 276 -2.89 10.01 16.52
N LEU A 277 -2.73 9.58 17.77
CA LEU A 277 -1.91 10.26 18.76
C LEU A 277 -0.47 10.43 18.28
N PHE A 278 0.15 9.33 17.82
CA PHE A 278 1.53 9.33 17.31
C PHE A 278 1.70 10.31 16.13
N MET A 279 0.79 10.28 15.15
CA MET A 279 0.84 11.17 13.98
C MET A 279 0.74 12.65 14.37
N HIS A 280 -0.10 12.98 15.36
CA HIS A 280 -0.22 14.35 15.87
C HIS A 280 1.00 14.81 16.66
N LEU A 281 1.61 13.92 17.46
CA LEU A 281 2.82 14.24 18.21
C LEU A 281 3.98 14.55 17.26
N VAL A 282 4.21 13.71 16.26
CA VAL A 282 5.36 13.84 15.35
C VAL A 282 5.21 14.98 14.34
N GLN A 283 3.99 15.26 13.88
CA GLN A 283 3.76 16.24 12.79
C GLN A 283 3.12 17.55 13.25
N GLY A 284 2.72 17.65 14.52
CA GLY A 284 1.96 18.76 15.06
C GLY A 284 0.46 18.66 14.76
N LEU A 285 -0.35 19.15 15.70
CA LEU A 285 -1.82 19.14 15.60
C LEU A 285 -2.33 19.91 14.37
N GLU A 286 -1.70 21.03 14.03
CA GLU A 286 -2.09 21.90 12.90
C GLU A 286 -1.92 21.23 11.53
N HIS A 287 -0.99 20.28 11.41
CA HIS A 287 -0.74 19.56 10.16
C HIS A 287 -1.89 18.62 9.77
N ARG A 288 -2.69 18.21 10.77
CA ARG A 288 -3.78 17.22 10.66
C ARG A 288 -3.27 15.92 10.03
N GLY A 289 -2.26 15.34 10.66
CA GLY A 289 -1.60 14.09 10.25
C GLY A 289 -2.54 12.88 10.25
N PHE A 290 -3.70 12.97 10.90
CA PHE A 290 -4.69 11.90 10.96
C PHE A 290 -6.08 12.38 10.52
N ILE A 291 -6.76 11.57 9.70
CA ILE A 291 -8.09 11.85 9.16
C ILE A 291 -9.03 10.70 9.53
N THR A 292 -9.92 10.93 10.47
CA THR A 292 -11.02 10.01 10.77
C THR A 292 -12.25 10.35 9.91
N GLY A 293 -12.95 9.35 9.39
CA GLY A 293 -14.21 9.56 8.68
C GLY A 293 -14.98 8.28 8.42
N GLN A 294 -16.06 8.35 7.65
CA GLN A 294 -16.83 7.16 7.29
C GLN A 294 -16.02 6.19 6.40
N SER A 295 -16.26 4.89 6.53
CA SER A 295 -15.60 3.83 5.74
C SER A 295 -15.70 4.03 4.22
N VAL A 296 -16.79 4.65 3.74
CA VAL A 296 -16.95 5.03 2.31
C VAL A 296 -15.86 5.99 1.79
N HIS A 297 -15.14 6.66 2.69
CA HIS A 297 -14.00 7.50 2.36
C HIS A 297 -12.64 6.77 2.46
N ASN A 298 -12.59 5.63 3.16
CA ASN A 298 -11.44 4.73 3.27
C ASN A 298 -11.34 3.78 2.05
N GLN A 299 -11.58 4.34 0.86
CA GLN A 299 -11.90 3.56 -0.36
C GLN A 299 -10.80 2.59 -0.80
N ARG A 300 -9.53 2.91 -0.51
CA ARG A 300 -8.40 2.14 -0.99
C ARG A 300 -8.28 0.82 -0.24
N ILE A 301 -8.38 0.88 1.08
CA ILE A 301 -8.29 -0.31 1.91
C ILE A 301 -9.57 -1.14 1.84
N GLU A 302 -10.74 -0.51 1.76
CA GLU A 302 -12.01 -1.20 1.53
C GLU A 302 -12.05 -1.99 0.21
N ARG A 303 -11.46 -1.43 -0.85
CA ARG A 303 -11.29 -2.16 -2.11
C ARG A 303 -10.30 -3.31 -1.97
N LEU A 304 -9.19 -3.10 -1.25
CA LEU A 304 -8.19 -4.12 -0.96
C LEU A 304 -8.81 -5.31 -0.21
N TRP A 305 -9.69 -5.06 0.77
CA TRP A 305 -10.34 -6.12 1.55
C TRP A 305 -11.12 -7.12 0.74
N ARG A 306 -11.75 -6.68 -0.36
CA ARG A 306 -12.40 -7.61 -1.28
C ARG A 306 -11.41 -8.60 -1.89
N ASP A 307 -10.24 -8.12 -2.29
CA ASP A 307 -9.20 -8.96 -2.89
C ASP A 307 -8.56 -9.85 -1.81
N VAL A 308 -8.21 -9.31 -0.63
CA VAL A 308 -7.66 -10.09 0.50
C VAL A 308 -8.61 -11.21 0.92
N PHE A 309 -9.92 -10.93 0.99
CA PHE A 309 -10.89 -11.96 1.32
C PHE A 309 -10.95 -13.05 0.24
N LEU A 310 -11.15 -12.66 -1.02
CA LEU A 310 -11.30 -13.62 -2.13
C LEU A 310 -10.05 -14.47 -2.39
N HIS A 311 -8.86 -13.94 -2.09
CA HIS A 311 -7.59 -14.57 -2.43
C HIS A 311 -6.91 -15.26 -1.26
N VAL A 312 -7.21 -14.86 -0.02
CA VAL A 312 -6.55 -15.40 1.18
C VAL A 312 -7.58 -15.91 2.18
N LEU A 313 -8.44 -15.03 2.69
CA LEU A 313 -9.24 -15.34 3.88
C LEU A 313 -10.40 -16.29 3.61
N GLN A 314 -10.96 -16.31 2.39
CA GLN A 314 -12.10 -17.16 2.04
C GLN A 314 -11.80 -18.65 2.28
N HIS A 315 -10.59 -19.09 2.01
CA HIS A 315 -10.18 -20.47 2.26
C HIS A 315 -10.28 -20.82 3.75
N PHE A 316 -9.72 -19.99 4.63
CA PHE A 316 -9.77 -20.20 6.08
C PHE A 316 -11.18 -20.05 6.63
N TYR A 317 -11.93 -19.05 6.14
CA TYR A 317 -13.32 -18.82 6.51
C TYR A 317 -14.17 -20.07 6.27
N LEU A 318 -14.13 -20.65 5.07
CA LEU A 318 -14.89 -21.86 4.73
C LEU A 318 -14.38 -23.09 5.49
N MET A 319 -13.07 -23.22 5.66
CA MET A 319 -12.47 -24.34 6.38
C MET A 319 -12.87 -24.34 7.86
N PHE A 320 -12.84 -23.18 8.53
CA PHE A 320 -13.20 -23.09 9.94
C PHE A 320 -14.68 -23.38 10.18
N TYR A 321 -15.59 -22.87 9.33
CA TYR A 321 -16.99 -23.29 9.37
C TYR A 321 -17.15 -24.79 9.17
N SER A 322 -16.44 -25.40 8.21
CA SER A 322 -16.49 -26.85 8.01
C SER A 322 -16.00 -27.64 9.23
N LEU A 323 -15.04 -27.12 9.99
CA LEU A 323 -14.57 -27.75 11.23
C LEU A 323 -15.58 -27.60 12.36
N GLU A 324 -16.28 -26.46 12.46
CA GLU A 324 -17.40 -26.26 13.39
C GLU A 324 -18.57 -27.20 13.07
N ASP A 325 -18.98 -27.27 11.80
CA ASP A 325 -20.07 -28.15 11.34
C ASP A 325 -19.77 -29.64 11.55
N SER A 326 -18.49 -30.01 11.63
CA SER A 326 -18.04 -31.38 11.91
C SER A 326 -17.77 -31.64 13.40
N GLU A 327 -18.08 -30.68 14.29
CA GLU A 327 -17.82 -30.73 15.73
C GLU A 327 -16.32 -30.93 16.10
N VAL A 328 -15.41 -30.64 15.17
CA VAL A 328 -13.96 -30.73 15.38
C VAL A 328 -13.40 -29.45 16.01
N LEU A 329 -14.03 -28.30 15.72
CA LEU A 329 -13.68 -26.99 16.27
C LEU A 329 -14.84 -26.46 17.08
N ASN A 330 -14.62 -26.21 18.37
CA ASN A 330 -15.48 -25.37 19.19
C ASN A 330 -14.79 -24.01 19.41
N PRO A 331 -15.28 -22.90 18.81
CA PRO A 331 -14.65 -21.59 18.97
C PRO A 331 -14.77 -21.04 20.39
N ASP A 332 -15.71 -21.55 21.20
CA ASP A 332 -15.92 -21.13 22.59
C ASP A 332 -15.04 -21.91 23.59
N ASP A 333 -14.33 -22.94 23.13
CA ASP A 333 -13.38 -23.71 23.93
C ASP A 333 -11.96 -23.11 23.79
N ASP A 334 -11.34 -22.80 24.93
CA ASP A 334 -10.01 -22.16 24.97
C ASP A 334 -8.88 -23.05 24.42
N VAL A 335 -8.94 -24.37 24.62
CA VAL A 335 -7.95 -25.30 24.05
C VAL A 335 -8.06 -25.28 22.53
N HIS A 336 -9.29 -25.33 22.02
CA HIS A 336 -9.54 -25.28 20.59
C HIS A 336 -9.11 -23.93 20.00
N ARG A 337 -9.46 -22.81 20.64
CA ARG A 337 -9.09 -21.46 20.20
C ARG A 337 -7.57 -21.26 20.20
N LEU A 338 -6.89 -21.64 21.28
CA LEU A 338 -5.43 -21.55 21.37
C LEU A 338 -4.72 -22.45 20.34
N SER A 339 -5.20 -23.70 20.17
CA SER A 339 -4.67 -24.62 19.16
C SER A 339 -4.84 -24.05 17.74
N LEU A 340 -5.99 -23.42 17.48
CA LEU A 340 -6.27 -22.76 16.21
C LEU A 340 -5.29 -21.61 15.96
N HIS A 341 -5.03 -20.78 16.98
CA HIS A 341 -4.08 -19.67 16.91
C HIS A 341 -2.65 -20.17 16.65
N ILE A 342 -2.19 -21.20 17.38
CA ILE A 342 -0.83 -21.77 17.20
C ILE A 342 -0.63 -22.29 15.77
N VAL A 343 -1.63 -22.97 15.20
CA VAL A 343 -1.49 -23.64 13.90
C VAL A 343 -1.77 -22.70 12.74
N TYR A 344 -2.83 -21.90 12.79
CA TYR A 344 -3.31 -21.14 11.64
C TYR A 344 -2.82 -19.70 11.59
N LEU A 345 -2.46 -19.06 12.72
CA LEU A 345 -1.88 -17.70 12.69
C LEU A 345 -0.65 -17.60 11.76
N PRO A 346 0.39 -18.46 11.90
CA PRO A 346 1.57 -18.38 11.03
C PRO A 346 1.25 -18.67 9.56
N GLU A 347 0.33 -19.60 9.29
CA GLU A 347 -0.06 -19.95 7.93
C GLU A 347 -0.88 -18.83 7.25
N ILE A 348 -1.82 -18.21 7.97
CA ILE A 348 -2.56 -17.04 7.49
C ILE A 348 -1.57 -15.90 7.20
N GLN A 349 -0.66 -15.59 8.15
CA GLN A 349 0.34 -14.54 7.97
C GLN A 349 1.25 -14.81 6.76
N LYS A 350 1.69 -16.05 6.57
CA LYS A 350 2.49 -16.45 5.42
C LYS A 350 1.76 -16.17 4.10
N ARG A 351 0.48 -16.57 3.99
CA ARG A 351 -0.31 -16.32 2.78
C ARG A 351 -0.61 -14.84 2.55
N LEU A 352 -0.83 -14.06 3.62
CA LEU A 352 -0.98 -12.61 3.53
C LEU A 352 0.29 -11.94 3.01
N GLU A 353 1.47 -12.36 3.47
CA GLU A 353 2.74 -11.80 3.01
C GLU A 353 3.02 -12.14 1.54
N GLN A 354 2.77 -13.39 1.13
CA GLN A 354 2.86 -13.79 -0.27
C GLN A 354 1.87 -12.99 -1.15
N PHE A 355 0.65 -12.78 -0.68
CA PHE A 355 -0.32 -11.90 -1.35
C PHE A 355 0.19 -10.46 -1.45
N ARG A 356 0.75 -9.90 -0.37
CA ARG A 356 1.28 -8.54 -0.32
C ARG A 356 2.42 -8.34 -1.32
N GLN A 357 3.37 -9.27 -1.36
CA GLN A 357 4.48 -9.26 -2.31
C GLN A 357 3.97 -9.34 -3.75
N ALA A 358 3.05 -10.27 -4.01
CA ALA A 358 2.43 -10.44 -5.31
C ALA A 358 1.69 -9.18 -5.76
N TRP A 359 0.93 -8.57 -4.85
CA TRP A 359 0.22 -7.34 -5.07
C TRP A 359 1.18 -6.19 -5.38
N ASN A 360 2.23 -5.98 -4.58
CA ASN A 360 3.10 -4.82 -4.80
C ASN A 360 3.85 -4.87 -6.15
N LEU A 361 3.98 -6.07 -6.72
CA LEU A 361 4.60 -6.32 -8.02
C LEU A 361 3.60 -6.57 -9.16
N HIS A 362 2.28 -6.50 -8.92
CA HIS A 362 1.29 -6.75 -9.99
C HIS A 362 1.07 -5.51 -10.88
N PRO A 363 0.99 -5.67 -12.22
CA PRO A 363 0.69 -4.57 -13.13
C PRO A 363 -0.74 -4.02 -12.97
N LEU A 364 -0.87 -2.72 -12.72
CA LEU A 364 -2.17 -2.04 -12.65
C LEU A 364 -2.59 -1.55 -14.05
N ARG A 365 -3.65 -2.14 -14.62
CA ARG A 365 -4.16 -1.75 -15.95
C ARG A 365 -4.47 -0.26 -16.05
N THR A 366 -4.98 0.35 -14.99
CA THR A 366 -5.34 1.77 -14.95
C THR A 366 -4.14 2.70 -14.85
N GLU A 367 -2.93 2.18 -14.62
CA GLU A 367 -1.70 2.95 -14.45
C GLU A 367 -0.66 2.64 -15.52
N ASN A 368 -1.15 2.34 -16.73
CA ASN A 368 -0.32 1.92 -17.86
C ASN A 368 0.51 0.66 -17.55
N ASN A 369 -0.05 -0.26 -16.77
CA ASN A 369 0.56 -1.52 -16.33
C ASN A 369 1.81 -1.34 -15.45
N ARG A 370 1.99 -0.17 -14.82
CA ARG A 370 2.98 -0.03 -13.75
C ARG A 370 2.52 -0.78 -12.50
N THR A 371 3.48 -1.33 -11.77
CA THR A 371 3.21 -1.99 -10.49
C THR A 371 3.08 -0.96 -9.37
N PRO A 372 2.43 -1.28 -8.23
CA PRO A 372 2.45 -0.42 -7.06
C PRO A 372 3.85 0.01 -6.63
N THR A 373 4.82 -0.91 -6.61
CA THR A 373 6.23 -0.59 -6.30
C THR A 373 6.82 0.41 -7.30
N GLN A 374 6.59 0.22 -8.60
CA GLN A 374 7.06 1.16 -9.62
C GLN A 374 6.41 2.54 -9.46
N LEU A 375 5.11 2.60 -9.16
CA LEU A 375 4.40 3.87 -8.93
C LEU A 375 4.93 4.60 -7.70
N TRP A 376 5.24 3.86 -6.64
CA TRP A 376 5.86 4.41 -5.44
C TRP A 376 7.24 5.00 -5.77
N THR A 377 8.14 4.21 -6.36
CA THR A 377 9.51 4.66 -6.65
C THR A 377 9.55 5.79 -7.69
N GLU A 378 8.85 5.65 -8.81
CA GLU A 378 8.76 6.71 -9.83
C GLU A 378 8.13 7.98 -9.24
N GLY A 379 7.08 7.82 -8.44
CA GLY A 379 6.39 8.94 -7.80
C GLY A 379 7.29 9.68 -6.81
N MET A 380 8.10 8.96 -6.03
CA MET A 380 9.05 9.56 -5.10
C MET A 380 10.18 10.29 -5.83
N LEU A 381 10.84 9.63 -6.78
CA LEU A 381 11.97 10.22 -7.52
C LEU A 381 11.54 11.42 -8.37
N LYS A 382 10.32 11.38 -8.92
CA LYS A 382 9.77 12.52 -9.69
C LYS A 382 9.55 13.74 -8.81
N ASN A 383 9.23 13.55 -7.54
CA ASN A 383 8.86 14.62 -6.61
C ASN A 383 9.96 14.90 -5.57
N ILE A 384 11.18 14.37 -5.74
CA ILE A 384 12.25 14.43 -4.73
C ILE A 384 12.60 15.85 -4.25
N ALA A 385 12.49 16.84 -5.14
CA ALA A 385 12.76 18.25 -4.84
C ALA A 385 11.48 19.03 -4.45
N THR A 386 10.37 18.32 -4.21
CA THR A 386 9.14 18.93 -3.68
C THR A 386 9.28 19.04 -2.18
N ASP A 387 9.24 20.27 -1.68
CA ASP A 387 9.22 20.50 -0.23
C ASP A 387 7.87 20.09 0.32
N SER A 388 7.80 18.86 0.81
CA SER A 388 6.58 18.33 1.40
C SER A 388 6.87 17.25 2.41
N THR A 389 6.06 17.20 3.48
CA THR A 389 6.22 16.22 4.57
C THR A 389 6.36 14.78 4.05
N ALA A 390 5.57 14.39 3.05
CA ALA A 390 5.58 13.01 2.57
C ALA A 390 6.87 12.59 1.85
N VAL A 391 7.48 13.52 1.11
CA VAL A 391 8.75 13.31 0.41
C VAL A 391 9.93 13.51 1.38
N ASN A 392 9.87 14.56 2.21
CA ASN A 392 10.88 14.89 3.19
C ASN A 392 11.05 13.76 4.23
N ASN A 393 9.97 13.08 4.64
CA ASN A 393 10.10 11.94 5.55
C ASN A 393 10.87 10.76 4.94
N VAL A 394 10.96 10.68 3.61
CA VAL A 394 11.62 9.58 2.88
C VAL A 394 13.09 9.90 2.59
N PHE A 395 13.39 11.14 2.24
CA PHE A 395 14.72 11.56 1.79
C PHE A 395 15.44 12.53 2.74
N GLY A 396 14.73 13.09 3.71
CA GLY A 396 15.24 14.02 4.71
C GLY A 396 15.67 13.32 5.99
N GLU A 397 15.67 14.08 7.09
CA GLU A 397 16.09 13.56 8.40
C GLU A 397 15.12 12.53 8.95
N ASN A 398 15.68 11.53 9.63
CA ASN A 398 14.91 10.43 10.20
C ASN A 398 13.99 10.96 11.32
N PRO A 399 12.65 10.89 11.17
CA PRO A 399 11.73 11.34 12.21
C PRO A 399 11.79 10.48 13.49
N TYR A 400 12.44 9.31 13.44
CA TYR A 400 12.59 8.37 14.55
C TYR A 400 13.91 8.50 15.32
N SER A 401 14.75 9.52 15.06
CA SER A 401 15.98 9.67 15.85
C SER A 401 15.66 9.99 17.31
N ASP A 402 16.44 9.48 18.25
CA ASP A 402 16.24 9.71 19.69
C ASP A 402 16.16 11.20 20.00
N GLN A 403 17.03 12.01 19.37
CA GLN A 403 17.03 13.46 19.48
C GLN A 403 15.72 14.10 19.01
N ASN A 404 15.11 13.58 17.95
CA ASN A 404 13.85 14.10 17.41
C ASN A 404 12.68 13.69 18.31
N ILE A 405 12.65 12.44 18.79
CA ILE A 405 11.60 11.96 19.68
C ILE A 405 11.66 12.70 21.02
N ASP A 406 12.84 12.84 21.63
CA ASP A 406 13.02 13.57 22.89
C ASP A 406 12.65 15.05 22.75
N ALA A 407 13.01 15.68 21.63
CA ALA A 407 12.62 17.06 21.34
C ALA A 407 11.10 17.20 21.18
N ILE A 408 10.44 16.26 20.50
CA ILE A 408 8.98 16.23 20.34
C ILE A 408 8.30 16.06 21.70
N LEU A 409 8.74 15.09 22.51
CA LEU A 409 8.17 14.83 23.83
C LEU A 409 8.35 16.03 24.78
N ALA A 410 9.52 16.67 24.75
CA ALA A 410 9.81 17.88 25.52
C ALA A 410 8.89 19.06 25.13
N GLN A 411 8.56 19.24 23.84
CA GLN A 411 7.65 20.30 23.38
C GLN A 411 6.24 20.19 23.98
N TYR A 412 5.78 18.98 24.28
CA TYR A 412 4.46 18.73 24.87
C TYR A 412 4.51 18.50 26.38
N GLY A 413 5.68 18.69 27.03
CA GLY A 413 5.84 18.49 28.48
C GLY A 413 5.70 17.03 28.93
N ILE A 414 5.86 16.07 28.01
CA ILE A 414 5.71 14.64 28.27
C ILE A 414 7.08 14.07 28.65
N GLN A 415 7.31 13.82 29.94
CA GLN A 415 8.55 13.17 30.41
C GLN A 415 8.53 11.65 30.23
N THR A 416 7.34 11.05 30.17
CA THR A 416 7.10 9.61 29.95
C THR A 416 5.74 9.45 29.24
N LEU A 417 5.67 8.55 28.26
CA LEU A 417 4.41 8.22 27.59
C LEU A 417 3.41 7.63 28.62
N PRO A 418 2.16 8.11 28.68
CA PRO A 418 1.18 7.56 29.59
C PRO A 418 0.90 6.10 29.24
N THR A 419 0.93 5.23 30.26
CA THR A 419 0.34 3.89 30.18
C THR A 419 -1.16 4.07 30.07
N LEU A 420 -1.73 3.74 28.91
CA LEU A 420 -3.18 3.76 28.73
C LEU A 420 -3.78 2.61 29.55
N ASP A 421 -4.56 2.95 30.57
CA ASP A 421 -5.50 2.01 31.17
C ASP A 421 -6.57 1.68 30.11
N GLU A 422 -6.83 0.39 29.91
CA GLU A 422 -7.48 -0.19 28.72
C GLU A 422 -9.01 0.07 28.60
N GLU A 423 -9.63 0.92 29.43
CA GLU A 423 -11.08 0.80 29.71
C GLU A 423 -12.06 1.83 29.10
N GLU A 424 -11.66 2.82 28.30
CA GLU A 424 -12.63 3.89 27.90
C GLU A 424 -12.81 4.15 26.40
N PHE A 425 -12.60 3.16 25.51
CA PHE A 425 -12.90 3.35 24.09
C PHE A 425 -13.79 2.25 23.51
N PRO A 426 -14.91 2.60 22.84
CA PRO A 426 -15.77 1.62 22.19
C PRO A 426 -15.04 1.04 20.97
N ALA A 427 -14.38 -0.10 21.18
CA ALA A 427 -13.81 -0.94 20.14
C ALA A 427 -14.40 -2.35 20.27
N VAL A 428 -14.49 -3.09 19.16
CA VAL A 428 -14.87 -4.50 19.18
C VAL A 428 -13.72 -5.28 19.81
N ASN A 429 -13.77 -5.62 21.09
CA ASN A 429 -12.64 -6.29 21.73
C ASN A 429 -12.57 -7.76 21.29
N VAL A 430 -11.40 -8.21 20.83
CA VAL A 430 -11.14 -9.63 20.62
C VAL A 430 -10.61 -10.21 21.92
N GLU A 431 -11.44 -11.01 22.59
CA GLU A 431 -11.04 -11.65 23.84
C GLU A 431 -9.93 -12.68 23.57
N PRO A 432 -8.74 -12.54 24.19
CA PRO A 432 -7.71 -13.55 24.09
C PRO A 432 -8.18 -14.85 24.77
N PRO A 433 -7.63 -16.03 24.39
CA PRO A 433 -7.88 -17.26 25.12
C PRO A 433 -7.50 -17.07 26.60
N GLN A 434 -8.34 -17.52 27.54
CA GLN A 434 -7.99 -17.40 28.98
C GLN A 434 -6.87 -18.36 29.36
N LEU A 435 -6.69 -19.44 28.58
CA LEU A 435 -5.62 -20.39 28.77
C LEU A 435 -4.26 -19.82 28.34
N ILE A 436 -3.37 -19.63 29.31
CA ILE A 436 -1.98 -19.18 29.09
C ILE A 436 -1.01 -20.33 29.34
N LEU A 437 -0.34 -20.79 28.30
CA LEU A 437 0.74 -21.78 28.40
C LEU A 437 2.07 -21.12 28.75
N THR A 438 2.82 -21.71 29.66
CA THR A 438 4.21 -21.32 29.95
C THR A 438 5.10 -21.54 28.73
N GLN A 439 6.25 -20.85 28.68
CA GLN A 439 7.19 -20.97 27.55
C GLN A 439 7.66 -22.42 27.31
N GLN A 440 7.84 -23.20 28.38
CA GLN A 440 8.20 -24.62 28.29
C GLN A 440 7.06 -25.45 27.67
N GLN A 441 5.82 -25.21 28.09
CA GLN A 441 4.65 -25.89 27.52
C GLN A 441 4.45 -25.52 26.05
N GLN A 442 4.59 -24.25 25.67
CA GLN A 442 4.53 -23.81 24.27
C GLN A 442 5.58 -24.53 23.40
N THR A 443 6.80 -24.69 23.91
CA THR A 443 7.87 -25.41 23.22
C THR A 443 7.53 -26.90 23.05
N SER A 444 6.96 -27.52 24.09
CA SER A 444 6.49 -28.91 24.03
C SER A 444 5.41 -29.11 22.96
N VAL A 445 4.39 -28.25 22.94
CA VAL A 445 3.32 -28.27 21.93
C VAL A 445 3.91 -28.07 20.53
N HIS A 446 4.82 -27.11 20.35
CA HIS A 446 5.47 -26.87 19.06
C HIS A 446 6.23 -28.10 18.56
N ASN A 447 7.01 -28.75 19.42
CA ASN A 447 7.75 -29.96 19.09
C ASN A 447 6.83 -31.13 18.69
N ALA A 448 5.67 -31.25 19.33
CA ALA A 448 4.68 -32.28 19.02
C ALA A 448 4.07 -32.12 17.63
N ILE A 449 4.01 -30.90 17.09
CA ILE A 449 3.28 -30.61 15.85
C ILE A 449 4.17 -30.21 14.66
N GLN A 450 5.47 -29.94 14.88
CA GLN A 450 6.34 -29.35 13.85
C GLN A 450 6.53 -30.23 12.60
N HIS A 451 6.45 -31.55 12.73
CA HIS A 451 6.66 -32.51 11.64
C HIS A 451 5.41 -32.75 10.78
N LEU A 452 4.25 -32.23 11.20
CA LEU A 452 2.98 -32.40 10.51
C LEU A 452 2.80 -31.32 9.44
N SER A 453 2.50 -31.75 8.22
CA SER A 453 2.28 -30.88 7.06
C SER A 453 0.81 -30.51 6.85
N ASP A 454 -0.11 -31.44 7.08
CA ASP A 454 -1.54 -31.18 6.97
C ASP A 454 -2.05 -30.35 8.16
N LEU A 455 -2.68 -29.21 7.87
CA LEU A 455 -3.10 -28.25 8.88
C LEU A 455 -4.20 -28.78 9.80
N LYS A 456 -5.10 -29.64 9.31
CA LYS A 456 -6.18 -30.22 10.11
C LYS A 456 -5.62 -31.23 11.09
N ILE A 457 -4.75 -32.13 10.63
CA ILE A 457 -4.06 -33.10 11.49
C ILE A 457 -3.19 -32.35 12.52
N LYS A 458 -2.48 -31.31 12.08
CA LYS A 458 -1.66 -30.46 12.97
C LYS A 458 -2.49 -29.78 14.05
N TYR A 459 -3.66 -29.27 13.70
CA TYR A 459 -4.62 -28.68 14.64
C TYR A 459 -5.09 -29.70 15.68
N GLN A 460 -5.54 -30.87 15.25
CA GLN A 460 -6.02 -31.92 16.16
C GLN A 460 -4.91 -32.41 17.10
N ALA A 461 -3.70 -32.63 16.57
CA ALA A 461 -2.53 -32.99 17.37
C ALA A 461 -2.17 -31.88 18.39
N CYS A 462 -2.33 -30.61 18.01
CA CYS A 462 -2.13 -29.48 18.92
C CYS A 462 -3.14 -29.51 20.07
N CYS A 463 -4.43 -29.75 19.78
CA CYS A 463 -5.45 -29.90 20.82
C CYS A 463 -5.10 -31.04 21.79
N THR A 464 -4.75 -32.22 21.27
CA THR A 464 -4.37 -33.37 22.09
C THR A 464 -3.15 -33.08 22.96
N ALA A 465 -2.13 -32.41 22.41
CA ALA A 465 -0.93 -32.04 23.16
C ALA A 465 -1.24 -31.08 24.31
N ILE A 466 -2.09 -30.06 24.06
CA ILE A 466 -2.50 -29.11 25.10
C ILE A 466 -3.31 -29.82 26.19
N ILE A 467 -4.28 -30.66 25.82
CA ILE A 467 -5.08 -31.43 26.78
C ILE A 467 -4.18 -32.30 27.65
N SER A 468 -3.22 -33.01 27.05
CA SER A 468 -2.28 -33.85 27.79
C SER A 468 -1.44 -33.04 28.79
N ILE A 469 -0.97 -31.85 28.40
CA ILE A 469 -0.23 -30.95 29.28
C ILE A 469 -1.09 -30.51 30.47
N LEU A 470 -2.35 -30.13 30.23
CA LEU A 470 -3.27 -29.70 31.29
C LEU A 470 -3.61 -30.85 32.26
N GLN A 471 -3.73 -32.07 31.75
CA GLN A 471 -3.96 -33.26 32.56
C GLN A 471 -2.75 -33.67 33.41
N THR A 472 -1.54 -33.24 33.06
CA THR A 472 -0.31 -33.56 33.82
C THR A 472 -0.06 -32.54 34.96
N GLN A 473 -0.89 -31.49 35.07
CA GLN A 473 -0.80 -30.46 36.11
C GLN A 473 -1.80 -30.66 37.26
N VAL A 474 -2.69 -31.65 37.15
CA VAL A 474 -3.59 -32.13 38.22
C VAL A 474 -2.97 -33.37 38.84
#